data_AF-A0A7J3TUZ6-F1
#
_entry.id   AF-A0A7J3TUZ6-F1
#
_cell.length_a   1.000
_cell.length_b   1.000
_cell.length_c   1.000
_cell.angle_alpha   90.00
_cell.angle_beta   90.00
_cell.angle_gamma   90.00
#
_symmetry.space_group_name_H-M   'P 1'
#
loop_
_entity.id
_entity.type
_entity.pdbx_description
1 polymer ?
#
loop_
_entity_poly.entity_id
_entity_poly.type
_entity_poly.pdbx_seq_one_letter_code
_entity_poly.pdbx_strand_id
1 'polypeptide(L)'
;MGGFKFLQHMGDALIEAYGSTLEEAFENAALAMFEVMTDTSKVTPSIEEVVEVEGFDLESLLYNWLENLLVMFDVNARVYSKFKVEKITRRAEGFNLKARIWGEDYNSDKHEQRVGVKAVTYHMMSIEEKGGMWTLRFLLDL
;
A
#
# COMPACT_ATOMS: atom_id res chain seq x y z
N MET A 1 8.36 44.08 -6.17
CA MET A 1 9.04 42.94 -6.82
C MET A 1 8.25 41.70 -6.48
N GLY A 2 7.60 41.08 -7.46
CA GLY A 2 6.95 39.79 -7.28
C GLY A 2 7.89 38.70 -7.76
N GLY A 3 8.01 37.61 -7.01
CA GLY A 3 8.77 36.44 -7.39
C GLY A 3 7.99 35.18 -7.05
N PHE A 4 8.08 34.18 -7.90
CA PHE A 4 7.64 32.82 -7.63
C PHE A 4 8.69 31.86 -8.18
N LYS A 5 8.95 30.77 -7.47
CA LYS A 5 9.77 29.64 -7.93
C LYS A 5 9.12 28.37 -7.45
N PHE A 6 8.63 27.57 -8.39
CA PHE A 6 8.22 26.21 -8.08
C PHE A 6 9.47 25.32 -8.06
N LEU A 7 9.61 24.58 -6.96
CA LEU A 7 10.65 23.57 -6.75
C LEU A 7 10.10 22.20 -7.14
N GLN A 8 10.98 21.21 -7.30
CA GLN A 8 10.62 19.87 -7.77
C GLN A 8 9.40 19.30 -7.03
N HIS A 9 8.35 19.02 -7.79
CA HIS A 9 7.20 18.25 -7.34
C HIS A 9 7.33 16.90 -8.04
N MET A 10 7.85 15.89 -7.34
CA MET A 10 7.63 14.51 -7.78
C MET A 10 6.18 14.21 -7.41
N GLY A 11 5.26 14.49 -8.34
CA GLY A 11 3.82 14.42 -8.08
C GLY A 11 3.33 13.00 -7.85
N ASP A 12 4.03 12.02 -8.41
CA ASP A 12 3.57 10.63 -8.42
C ASP A 12 4.71 9.64 -8.15
N ALA A 13 4.42 8.56 -7.43
CA ALA A 13 5.29 7.38 -7.32
C ALA A 13 4.67 6.19 -8.05
N LEU A 14 5.31 5.76 -9.14
CA LEU A 14 4.97 4.50 -9.82
C LEU A 14 5.69 3.34 -9.15
N ILE A 15 4.92 2.40 -8.62
CA ILE A 15 5.42 1.24 -7.89
C ILE A 15 5.15 -0.03 -8.69
N GLU A 16 6.12 -0.93 -8.68
CA GLU A 16 5.97 -2.31 -9.16
C GLU A 16 6.27 -3.25 -7.99
N ALA A 17 5.26 -4.00 -7.56
CA ALA A 17 5.36 -5.02 -6.52
C ALA A 17 5.19 -6.42 -7.13
N TYR A 18 5.96 -7.38 -6.66
CA TYR A 18 5.97 -8.73 -7.22
C TYR A 18 5.94 -9.80 -6.13
N GLY A 19 5.46 -10.99 -6.47
CA GLY A 19 5.39 -12.13 -5.56
C GLY A 19 5.19 -13.44 -6.30
N SER A 20 5.58 -14.54 -5.67
CA SER A 20 5.38 -15.91 -6.19
C SER A 20 3.90 -16.30 -6.18
N THR A 21 3.09 -15.66 -5.33
CA THR A 21 1.64 -15.77 -5.32
C THR A 21 0.99 -14.38 -5.39
N LEU A 22 -0.29 -14.35 -5.74
CA LEU A 22 -1.09 -13.12 -5.74
C LEU A 22 -1.08 -12.48 -4.35
N GLU A 23 -1.26 -13.28 -3.30
CA GLU A 23 -1.21 -12.84 -1.90
C GLU A 23 0.13 -12.18 -1.56
N GLU A 24 1.26 -12.82 -1.90
CA GLU A 24 2.60 -12.27 -1.65
C GLU A 24 2.80 -10.94 -2.40
N ALA A 25 2.29 -10.82 -3.62
CA ALA A 25 2.40 -9.58 -4.37
C ALA A 25 1.56 -8.44 -3.76
N PHE A 26 0.38 -8.74 -3.21
CA PHE A 26 -0.44 -7.78 -2.44
C PHE A 26 0.21 -7.38 -1.10
N GLU A 27 0.87 -8.33 -0.42
CA GLU A 27 1.69 -8.05 0.77
C GLU A 27 2.81 -7.06 0.45
N ASN A 28 3.54 -7.30 -0.65
CA ASN A 28 4.64 -6.45 -1.10
C ASN A 28 4.16 -5.08 -1.61
N ALA A 29 2.97 -5.00 -2.21
CA ALA A 29 2.37 -3.73 -2.60
C ALA A 29 2.11 -2.82 -1.40
N ALA A 30 1.55 -3.38 -0.32
CA ALA A 30 1.35 -2.63 0.93
C ALA A 30 2.68 -2.19 1.54
N LEU A 31 3.66 -3.09 1.60
CA LEU A 31 5.00 -2.77 2.12
C LEU A 31 5.65 -1.63 1.32
N ALA A 32 5.56 -1.67 -0.02
CA ALA A 32 6.12 -0.65 -0.88
C ALA A 32 5.46 0.73 -0.68
N MET A 33 4.14 0.78 -0.45
CA MET A 33 3.45 2.02 -0.12
C MET A 33 3.97 2.63 1.19
N PHE A 34 4.09 1.82 2.26
CA PHE A 34 4.62 2.32 3.52
C PHE A 34 6.11 2.69 3.44
N GLU A 35 6.91 2.01 2.61
CA GLU A 35 8.32 2.33 2.40
C GLU A 35 8.53 3.68 1.68
N VAL A 36 7.56 4.09 0.84
CA VAL A 36 7.52 5.45 0.27
C VAL A 36 7.24 6.49 1.35
N MET A 37 6.41 6.14 2.35
CA MET A 37 6.01 7.05 3.41
C MET A 37 7.07 7.20 4.50
N THR A 38 7.69 6.10 4.90
CA THR A 38 8.64 6.03 6.01
C THR A 38 9.59 4.84 5.87
N ASP A 39 10.61 4.75 6.72
CA ASP A 39 11.52 3.61 6.78
C ASP A 39 10.86 2.44 7.53
N THR A 40 10.31 1.47 6.80
CA THR A 40 9.57 0.36 7.40
C THR A 40 10.46 -0.56 8.24
N SER A 41 11.78 -0.54 8.03
CA SER A 41 12.73 -1.33 8.83
C SER A 41 12.82 -0.89 10.29
N LYS A 42 12.44 0.37 10.58
CA LYS A 42 12.38 0.93 11.94
C LYS A 42 11.05 0.63 12.63
N VAL A 43 10.03 0.25 11.87
CA VAL A 43 8.69 -0.03 12.41
C VAL A 43 8.67 -1.44 13.01
N THR A 44 8.34 -1.51 14.28
CA THR A 44 8.26 -2.72 15.09
C THR A 44 6.86 -3.31 14.98
N PRO A 45 6.71 -4.56 14.53
CA PRO A 45 5.40 -5.21 14.36
C PRO A 45 4.81 -5.64 15.71
N SER A 46 4.35 -4.69 16.52
CA SER A 46 3.91 -4.89 17.91
C SER A 46 2.39 -4.94 18.07
N ILE A 47 1.66 -4.18 17.26
CA ILE A 47 0.21 -4.18 17.16
C ILE A 47 -0.18 -5.09 15.99
N GLU A 48 -1.14 -6.00 16.20
CA GLU A 48 -1.73 -6.84 15.16
C GLU A 48 -3.15 -6.35 14.85
N GLU A 49 -3.48 -6.18 13.58
CA GLU A 49 -4.83 -5.87 13.12
C GLU A 49 -5.26 -6.78 11.97
N VAL A 50 -6.55 -7.07 11.92
CA VAL A 50 -7.17 -7.85 10.83
C VAL A 50 -7.87 -6.88 9.92
N VAL A 51 -7.57 -6.98 8.63
CA VAL A 51 -8.16 -6.15 7.58
C VAL A 51 -8.86 -7.05 6.57
N GLU A 52 -10.08 -6.67 6.22
CA GLU A 52 -10.86 -7.35 5.20
C GLU A 52 -11.38 -6.31 4.20
N VAL A 53 -11.09 -6.51 2.92
CA VAL A 53 -11.51 -5.62 1.83
C VAL A 53 -12.15 -6.43 0.72
N GLU A 54 -13.05 -5.78 -0.02
CA GLU A 54 -13.74 -6.36 -1.16
C GLU A 54 -13.49 -5.52 -2.41
N GLY A 55 -13.48 -6.15 -3.58
CA GLY A 55 -13.33 -5.48 -4.88
C GLY A 55 -14.13 -6.23 -5.93
N PHE A 56 -14.61 -5.55 -6.96
CA PHE A 56 -15.37 -6.19 -8.05
C PHE A 56 -14.45 -6.95 -9.03
N ASP A 57 -13.18 -6.58 -9.07
CA ASP A 57 -12.08 -7.23 -9.78
C ASP A 57 -10.78 -7.13 -8.95
N LEU A 58 -9.66 -7.60 -9.49
CA LEU A 58 -8.38 -7.57 -8.77
C LEU A 58 -7.81 -6.16 -8.62
N GLU A 59 -8.04 -5.28 -9.60
CA GLU A 59 -7.52 -3.90 -9.59
C GLU A 59 -8.25 -3.08 -8.52
N SER A 60 -9.58 -3.17 -8.47
CA SER A 60 -10.38 -2.57 -7.40
C SER A 60 -10.08 -3.16 -6.04
N LEU A 61 -9.76 -4.46 -5.94
CA LEU A 61 -9.31 -5.08 -4.71
C LEU A 61 -7.98 -4.48 -4.24
N LEU A 62 -7.02 -4.27 -5.15
CA LEU A 62 -5.73 -3.65 -4.86
C LEU A 62 -5.90 -2.18 -4.43
N TYR A 63 -6.71 -1.43 -5.16
CA TYR A 63 -7.07 -0.06 -4.79
C TYR A 63 -7.65 -0.01 -3.38
N ASN A 64 -8.69 -0.79 -3.09
CA ASN A 64 -9.35 -0.79 -1.79
C ASN A 64 -8.42 -1.28 -0.68
N TRP A 65 -7.52 -2.22 -0.97
CA TRP A 65 -6.49 -2.69 -0.05
C TRP A 65 -5.55 -1.57 0.38
N LEU A 66 -4.93 -0.88 -0.59
CA LEU A 66 -3.97 0.18 -0.32
C LEU A 66 -4.65 1.42 0.28
N GLU A 67 -5.84 1.80 -0.21
CA GLU A 67 -6.62 2.92 0.30
C GLU A 67 -7.02 2.70 1.76
N ASN A 68 -7.46 1.49 2.12
CA ASN A 68 -7.84 1.18 3.51
C ASN A 68 -6.65 1.33 4.47
N LEU A 69 -5.46 0.88 4.04
CA LEU A 69 -4.22 1.04 4.81
C LEU A 69 -3.80 2.51 4.94
N LEU A 70 -3.96 3.30 3.87
CA LEU A 70 -3.69 4.73 3.89
C LEU A 70 -4.61 5.45 4.87
N VAL A 71 -5.91 5.16 4.85
CA VAL A 71 -6.89 5.69 5.81
C VAL A 71 -6.53 5.29 7.24
N MET A 72 -6.08 4.06 7.48
CA MET A 72 -5.62 3.64 8.83
C MET A 72 -4.42 4.46 9.30
N PHE A 73 -3.47 4.76 8.41
CA PHE A 73 -2.36 5.66 8.72
C PHE A 73 -2.86 7.08 9.05
N ASP A 74 -3.71 7.66 8.21
CA ASP A 74 -4.17 9.05 8.37
C ASP A 74 -5.06 9.26 9.61
N VAL A 75 -5.94 8.30 9.91
CA VAL A 75 -6.92 8.43 11.00
C VAL A 75 -6.32 8.00 12.34
N ASN A 76 -5.59 6.89 12.36
CA ASN A 76 -5.09 6.31 13.61
C ASN A 76 -3.63 6.66 13.90
N ALA A 77 -2.95 7.38 12.99
CA ALA A 77 -1.51 7.64 13.04
C ALA A 77 -0.71 6.34 13.22
N ARG A 78 -1.07 5.27 12.49
CA ARG A 78 -0.41 3.95 12.58
C ARG A 78 0.46 3.67 11.37
N VAL A 79 1.65 3.16 11.60
CA VAL A 79 2.55 2.67 10.55
C VAL A 79 2.71 1.17 10.64
N TYR A 80 2.77 0.51 9.49
CA TYR A 80 2.84 -0.94 9.40
C TYR A 80 4.08 -1.37 8.60
N SER A 81 4.72 -2.46 9.01
CA SER A 81 5.92 -3.01 8.36
C SER A 81 5.81 -4.47 8.00
N LYS A 82 4.74 -5.14 8.41
CA LYS A 82 4.51 -6.54 8.09
C LYS A 82 3.08 -6.73 7.65
N PHE A 83 2.92 -7.43 6.54
CA PHE A 83 1.64 -7.73 5.93
C PHE A 83 1.59 -9.23 5.67
N LYS A 84 0.48 -9.87 6.02
CA LYS A 84 0.20 -11.26 5.68
C LYS A 84 -1.21 -11.34 5.13
N VAL A 85 -1.32 -11.49 3.83
CA VAL A 85 -2.58 -11.81 3.16
C VAL A 85 -2.84 -13.28 3.40
N GLU A 86 -3.86 -13.58 4.22
CA GLU A 86 -4.23 -14.95 4.56
C GLU A 86 -4.87 -15.64 3.36
N LYS A 87 -5.72 -14.91 2.62
CA LYS A 87 -6.41 -15.45 1.45
C LYS A 87 -7.00 -14.35 0.58
N ILE A 88 -6.90 -14.54 -0.74
CA ILE A 88 -7.74 -13.83 -1.72
C ILE A 88 -8.76 -14.83 -2.28
N THR A 89 -10.04 -14.56 -2.10
CA THR A 89 -11.13 -15.45 -2.52
C THR A 89 -11.99 -14.79 -3.57
N ARG A 90 -12.19 -15.47 -4.71
CA ARG A 90 -13.19 -15.07 -5.70
C ARG A 90 -14.59 -15.44 -5.21
N ARG A 91 -15.48 -14.46 -5.15
CA ARG A 91 -16.92 -14.59 -4.85
C ARG A 91 -17.74 -14.45 -6.14
N ALA A 92 -19.06 -14.64 -6.05
CA ALA A 92 -19.95 -14.55 -7.20
C ALA A 92 -19.94 -13.16 -7.88
N GLU A 93 -19.76 -12.11 -7.08
CA GLU A 93 -19.82 -10.70 -7.53
C GLU A 93 -18.49 -9.95 -7.36
N GLY A 94 -17.36 -10.67 -7.20
CA GLY A 94 -16.06 -10.01 -7.09
C GLY A 94 -15.01 -10.84 -6.35
N PHE A 95 -14.17 -10.15 -5.59
CA PHE A 95 -13.06 -10.68 -4.81
C PHE A 95 -13.12 -10.14 -3.38
N ASN A 96 -12.58 -10.93 -2.46
CA ASN A 96 -12.44 -10.59 -1.07
C ASN A 96 -11.03 -10.96 -0.61
N LEU A 97 -10.37 -10.03 0.07
CA LEU A 97 -9.05 -10.18 0.63
C LEU A 97 -9.16 -10.11 2.14
N LYS A 98 -8.58 -11.09 2.82
CA LYS A 98 -8.39 -11.07 4.26
C LYS A 98 -6.90 -11.08 4.58
N ALA A 99 -6.46 -10.14 5.38
CA ALA A 99 -5.07 -9.99 5.77
C ALA A 99 -4.93 -9.67 7.26
N ARG A 100 -3.74 -9.97 7.77
CA ARG A 100 -3.23 -9.46 9.04
C ARG A 100 -2.09 -8.50 8.76
N ILE A 101 -2.10 -7.40 9.49
CA ILE A 101 -1.07 -6.38 9.39
C ILE A 101 -0.48 -6.15 10.77
N TRP A 102 0.81 -5.84 10.81
CA TRP A 102 1.50 -5.52 12.05
C TRP A 102 2.30 -4.23 11.94
N GLY A 103 2.25 -3.47 13.02
CA GLY A 103 2.80 -2.12 13.07
C GLY A 103 2.91 -1.58 14.48
N GLU A 104 3.00 -0.26 14.57
CA GLU A 104 2.98 0.50 15.82
C GLU A 104 2.43 1.91 15.57
N ASP A 105 2.19 2.65 16.65
CA ASP A 105 1.82 4.07 16.54
C ASP A 105 2.99 4.88 15.99
N TYR A 106 2.70 5.82 15.10
CA TYR A 106 3.69 6.67 14.48
C TYR A 106 4.39 7.55 15.52
N ASN A 107 5.72 7.45 15.55
CA ASN A 107 6.59 8.26 16.40
C ASN A 107 7.56 9.05 15.52
N SER A 108 7.49 10.38 15.56
CA SER A 108 8.33 11.28 14.75
C SER A 108 9.82 11.21 15.08
N ASP A 109 10.20 10.75 16.27
CA ASP A 109 11.61 10.58 16.66
C ASP A 109 12.21 9.28 16.08
N LYS A 110 11.36 8.30 15.78
CA LYS A 110 11.74 6.97 15.30
C LYS A 110 11.54 6.82 13.79
N HIS A 111 10.44 7.34 13.28
CA HIS A 111 9.99 7.20 11.91
C HIS A 111 10.26 8.50 11.16
N GLU A 112 11.14 8.42 10.17
CA GLU A 112 11.36 9.54 9.27
C GLU A 112 10.13 9.73 8.39
N GLN A 113 9.69 10.98 8.22
CA GLN A 113 8.65 11.32 7.26
C GLN A 113 9.34 11.58 5.91
N ARG A 114 9.21 10.63 4.97
CA ARG A 114 9.79 10.77 3.63
C ARG A 114 8.86 11.57 2.74
N VAL A 115 7.76 10.95 2.32
CA VAL A 115 6.76 11.55 1.46
C VAL A 115 5.36 11.23 2.00
N GLY A 116 4.45 12.20 1.99
CA GLY A 116 3.05 11.91 2.29
C GLY A 116 2.40 11.32 1.06
N VAL A 117 1.83 10.13 1.15
CA VAL A 117 0.95 9.61 0.10
C VAL A 117 -0.43 10.21 0.33
N LYS A 118 -1.02 10.83 -0.69
CA LYS A 118 -2.36 11.45 -0.61
C LYS A 118 -3.47 10.52 -1.05
N ALA A 119 -3.22 9.73 -2.10
CA ALA A 119 -4.22 8.85 -2.68
C ALA A 119 -3.56 7.73 -3.47
N VAL A 120 -4.26 6.59 -3.51
CA VAL A 120 -3.99 5.51 -4.46
C VAL A 120 -4.77 5.82 -5.74
N THR A 121 -4.19 5.55 -6.92
CA THR A 121 -4.88 5.83 -8.19
C THR A 121 -5.03 4.57 -9.06
N TYR A 122 -6.10 4.50 -9.84
CA TYR A 122 -6.25 3.51 -10.91
C TYR A 122 -5.35 3.80 -12.12
N HIS A 123 -4.65 4.93 -12.14
CA HIS A 123 -3.85 5.32 -13.29
C HIS A 123 -2.64 4.41 -13.43
N MET A 124 -2.51 3.76 -14.61
CA MET A 124 -1.48 2.73 -14.87
C MET A 124 -1.51 1.54 -13.90
N MET A 125 -2.64 1.33 -13.21
CA MET A 125 -2.82 0.13 -12.41
C MET A 125 -2.87 -1.08 -13.32
N SER A 126 -2.15 -2.14 -12.97
CA SER A 126 -2.19 -3.40 -13.71
C SER A 126 -1.77 -4.56 -12.82
N ILE A 127 -2.42 -5.71 -13.01
CA ILE A 127 -2.08 -6.95 -12.31
C ILE A 127 -1.88 -8.05 -13.35
N GLU A 128 -0.65 -8.55 -13.45
CA GLU A 128 -0.26 -9.53 -14.46
C GLU A 128 0.45 -10.73 -13.82
N GLU A 129 0.15 -11.93 -14.29
CA GLU A 129 0.94 -13.13 -13.99
C GLU A 129 1.86 -13.44 -15.18
N LYS A 130 3.18 -13.39 -14.96
CA LYS A 130 4.18 -13.68 -16.00
C LYS A 130 5.25 -14.62 -15.44
N GLY A 131 5.40 -15.78 -16.09
CA GLY A 131 6.46 -16.74 -15.74
C GLY A 131 6.34 -17.33 -14.33
N GLY A 132 5.11 -17.45 -13.80
CA GLY A 132 4.85 -17.93 -12.43
C GLY A 132 5.09 -16.89 -11.35
N MET A 133 5.21 -15.61 -11.72
CA MET A 133 5.33 -14.48 -10.79
C MET A 133 4.19 -13.49 -11.05
N TRP A 134 3.54 -13.07 -9.98
CA TRP A 134 2.54 -12.01 -10.00
C TRP A 134 3.24 -10.66 -9.91
N THR A 135 2.85 -9.74 -10.78
CA THR A 135 3.37 -8.36 -10.84
C THR A 135 2.21 -7.39 -10.78
N LEU A 136 2.24 -6.49 -9.81
CA LEU A 136 1.27 -5.44 -9.57
C LEU A 136 1.96 -4.11 -9.84
N ARG A 137 1.36 -3.28 -10.70
CA ARG A 137 1.76 -1.89 -10.88
C ARG A 137 0.65 -0.99 -10.41
N PHE A 138 1.02 0.09 -9.73
CA PHE A 138 0.10 1.11 -9.28
C PHE A 138 0.83 2.42 -9.07
N LEU A 139 0.10 3.52 -9.15
CA LEU A 139 0.62 4.86 -8.99
C LEU A 139 0.01 5.51 -7.75
N LEU A 140 0.87 6.08 -6.92
CA LEU A 140 0.52 6.85 -5.73
C LEU A 140 0.66 8.34 -6.02
N ASP A 141 -0.35 9.13 -5.65
CA ASP A 141 -0.30 10.60 -5.63
C ASP A 141 0.36 11.05 -4.31
N LEU A 142 1.33 11.96 -4.39
CA LEU A 142 2.20 12.41 -3.27
C LEU A 142 1.93 13.87 -2.88
#